data_AF-A0A2T9Y041-F1
#
_entry.id   AF-A0A2T9Y041-F1
#
_cell.length_a   1.000
_cell.length_b   1.000
_cell.length_c   1.000
_cell.angle_alpha   90.00
_cell.angle_beta   90.00
_cell.angle_gamma   90.00
#
_symmetry.space_group_name_H-M   'P 1'
#
loop_
_entity.id
_entity.type
_entity.pdbx_description
1 polymer ?
#
loop_
_entity_poly.entity_id
_entity_poly.type
_entity_poly.pdbx_seq_one_letter_code
_entity_poly.pdbx_strand_id
1 'polypeptide(L)'
;MKTILGLATLFTIPFVFGRELIVSGFIEKSGFTGLNAKLVIYQNHVLTTHVFYQPQKVDPSCKKDCTLEIVYDNNKTIRFNSEEIIYKHGGQTYNIDFTSDKNILDGCTELDDCGFYILPFEFTVVQAVVQ
;
A
#
# COMPACT_ATOMS: atom_id res chain seq x y z
N MET A 1 -40.75 26.58 46.77
CA MET A 1 -40.38 25.63 45.69
C MET A 1 -39.27 26.26 44.86
N LYS A 2 -38.09 25.66 44.79
CA LYS A 2 -36.98 26.09 43.93
C LYS A 2 -36.87 25.08 42.78
N THR A 3 -37.24 25.50 41.57
CA THR A 3 -37.03 24.74 40.34
C THR A 3 -35.56 24.88 39.94
N ILE A 4 -34.77 23.82 40.11
CA ILE A 4 -33.44 23.73 39.52
C ILE A 4 -33.62 23.21 38.10
N LEU A 5 -33.36 24.11 37.15
CA LEU A 5 -33.35 23.86 35.72
C LEU A 5 -32.26 22.80 35.42
N GLY A 6 -32.67 21.61 35.00
CA GLY A 6 -31.76 20.56 34.56
C GLY A 6 -31.04 21.00 33.28
N LEU A 7 -29.73 21.19 33.38
CA LEU A 7 -28.88 21.53 32.25
C LEU A 7 -28.78 20.30 31.33
N ALA A 8 -29.48 20.30 30.20
CA ALA A 8 -29.31 19.29 29.17
C ALA A 8 -27.94 19.52 28.51
N THR A 9 -26.96 18.70 28.88
CA THR A 9 -25.68 18.63 28.15
C THR A 9 -25.95 18.04 26.76
N LEU A 10 -26.01 18.91 25.76
CA LEU A 10 -25.98 18.52 24.35
C LEU A 10 -24.60 17.92 24.06
N PHE A 11 -24.50 16.60 24.09
CA PHE A 11 -23.35 15.92 23.52
C PHE A 11 -23.41 16.12 22.00
N THR A 12 -22.56 17.01 21.47
CA THR A 12 -22.28 17.04 20.04
C THR A 12 -21.52 15.76 19.72
N ILE A 13 -22.22 14.74 19.22
CA ILE A 13 -21.57 13.57 18.66
C ILE A 13 -20.88 14.05 17.37
N PRO A 14 -19.54 14.06 17.28
CA PRO A 14 -18.89 14.42 16.04
C PRO A 14 -19.33 13.41 14.98
N PHE A 15 -19.97 13.89 13.92
CA PHE A 15 -20.25 13.08 12.75
C PHE A 15 -18.92 12.78 12.07
N VAL A 16 -18.38 11.59 12.32
CA VAL A 16 -17.21 11.10 11.60
C VAL A 16 -17.68 10.64 10.23
N PHE A 17 -17.51 11.49 9.22
CA PHE A 17 -17.69 11.07 7.83
C PHE A 17 -16.38 10.44 7.36
N GLY A 18 -16.48 9.21 6.85
CA GLY A 18 -15.38 8.53 6.18
C GLY A 18 -15.32 8.99 4.72
N ARG A 19 -14.16 9.47 4.27
CA ARG A 19 -13.88 9.62 2.84
C ARG A 19 -13.13 8.38 2.36
N GLU A 20 -13.64 7.74 1.32
CA GLU A 20 -12.95 6.62 0.68
C GLU A 20 -11.88 7.15 -0.29
N LEU A 21 -10.70 6.54 -0.21
CA LEU A 21 -9.59 6.73 -1.15
C LEU A 21 -9.31 5.37 -1.79
N ILE A 22 -9.54 5.26 -3.08
CA ILE A 22 -9.17 4.07 -3.85
C ILE A 22 -7.69 4.18 -4.19
N VAL A 23 -6.90 3.17 -3.82
CA VAL A 23 -5.48 3.07 -4.18
C VAL A 23 -5.31 1.82 -5.04
N SER A 24 -4.74 1.98 -6.22
CA SER A 24 -4.45 0.86 -7.12
C SER A 24 -3.11 1.03 -7.81
N GLY A 25 -2.60 -0.02 -8.41
CA GLY A 25 -1.29 0.03 -9.05
C GLY A 25 -0.72 -1.32 -9.38
N PHE A 26 0.57 -1.32 -9.67
CA PHE A 26 1.33 -2.55 -9.88
C PHE A 26 2.82 -2.35 -9.61
N ILE A 27 3.48 -3.45 -9.27
CA ILE A 27 4.94 -3.57 -9.23
C ILE A 27 5.36 -4.50 -10.37
N GLU A 28 6.19 -4.01 -11.28
CA GLU A 28 6.61 -4.75 -12.48
C GLU A 28 8.14 -4.84 -12.52
N LYS A 29 8.69 -6.04 -12.64
CA LYS A 29 10.08 -6.23 -13.05
C LYS A 29 10.09 -6.87 -14.43
N SER A 30 10.78 -6.24 -15.37
CA SER A 30 10.99 -6.78 -16.70
C SER A 30 12.42 -7.26 -16.83
N GLY A 31 12.62 -8.46 -17.40
CA GLY A 31 13.96 -8.99 -17.66
C GLY A 31 14.82 -8.08 -18.53
N PHE A 32 14.20 -7.19 -19.32
CA PHE A 32 14.87 -6.21 -20.16
C PHE A 32 15.38 -4.97 -19.40
N THR A 33 14.77 -4.60 -18.27
CA THR A 33 15.12 -3.38 -17.52
C THR A 33 16.17 -3.61 -16.43
N GLY A 34 16.72 -4.83 -16.33
CA GLY A 34 17.76 -5.19 -15.38
C GLY A 34 17.23 -5.42 -13.95
N LEU A 35 17.89 -4.83 -12.95
CA LEU A 35 17.59 -5.02 -11.52
C LEU A 35 16.45 -4.14 -10.99
N ASN A 36 16.03 -3.13 -11.76
CA ASN A 36 15.02 -2.18 -11.31
C ASN A 36 13.61 -2.73 -11.51
N ALA A 37 12.78 -2.54 -10.50
CA ALA A 37 11.34 -2.71 -10.59
C ALA A 37 10.68 -1.34 -10.85
N LYS A 38 9.66 -1.35 -11.70
CA LYS A 38 8.75 -0.25 -11.95
C LYS A 38 7.63 -0.29 -10.91
N LEU A 39 7.41 0.83 -10.25
CA LEU A 39 6.29 1.04 -9.34
C LEU A 39 5.35 2.07 -9.94
N VAL A 40 4.08 1.69 -10.08
CA VAL A 40 3.01 2.59 -10.50
C VAL A 40 1.91 2.60 -9.43
N ILE A 41 1.51 3.80 -9.00
CA ILE A 41 0.42 3.98 -8.03
C ILE A 41 -0.55 5.03 -8.56
N TYR A 42 -1.83 4.68 -8.48
CA TYR A 42 -2.97 5.55 -8.72
C TYR A 42 -3.72 5.77 -7.41
N GLN A 43 -4.17 7.00 -7.18
CA GLN A 43 -5.07 7.37 -6.10
C GLN A 43 -6.31 7.99 -6.71
N ASN A 44 -7.49 7.41 -6.46
CA ASN A 44 -8.75 7.76 -7.10
C ASN A 44 -8.60 7.89 -8.64
N HIS A 45 -7.97 6.89 -9.26
CA HIS A 45 -7.66 6.82 -10.69
C HIS A 45 -6.70 7.90 -11.24
N VAL A 46 -6.10 8.72 -10.37
CA VAL A 46 -5.07 9.70 -10.76
C VAL A 46 -3.69 9.12 -10.51
N LEU A 47 -2.81 9.16 -11.51
CA LEU A 47 -1.43 8.70 -11.38
C LEU A 47 -0.69 9.57 -10.36
N THR A 48 -0.27 8.98 -9.23
CA THR A 48 0.48 9.69 -8.18
C THR A 48 1.94 9.28 -8.12
N THR A 49 2.28 8.09 -8.58
CA THR A 49 3.65 7.57 -8.54
C THR A 49 3.94 6.79 -9.81
N HIS A 50 5.07 7.09 -10.45
CA HIS A 50 5.62 6.32 -11.57
C HIS A 50 7.15 6.39 -11.49
N VAL A 51 7.77 5.35 -10.95
CA VAL A 51 9.20 5.33 -10.63
C VAL A 51 9.83 3.99 -10.97
N PHE A 52 11.16 3.99 -11.13
CA PHE A 52 11.96 2.79 -11.35
C PHE A 52 13.06 2.74 -10.30
N TYR A 53 13.00 1.75 -9.40
CA TYR A 53 13.96 1.58 -8.32
C TYR A 53 14.30 0.11 -8.14
N GLN A 54 15.52 -0.15 -7.68
CA GLN A 54 15.93 -1.49 -7.28
C GLN A 54 15.28 -1.84 -5.93
N PRO A 55 14.46 -2.90 -5.85
CA PRO A 55 13.95 -3.38 -4.58
C PRO A 55 15.09 -3.87 -3.68
N GLN A 56 14.98 -3.61 -2.38
CA GLN A 56 15.97 -4.03 -1.39
C GLN A 56 15.34 -4.95 -0.36
N LYS A 57 16.06 -5.97 0.12
CA LYS A 57 15.57 -6.79 1.23
C LYS A 57 15.45 -5.94 2.49
N VAL A 58 14.29 -6.01 3.15
CA VAL A 58 14.11 -5.39 4.47
C VAL A 58 15.02 -6.08 5.50
N ASP A 59 15.13 -7.39 5.42
CA ASP A 59 16.07 -8.20 6.21
C ASP A 59 17.16 -8.80 5.28
N PRO A 60 18.41 -8.33 5.36
CA PRO A 60 19.51 -8.86 4.56
C PRO A 60 19.82 -10.34 4.82
N SER A 61 19.42 -10.88 5.98
CA SER A 61 19.64 -12.27 6.35
C SER A 61 18.58 -13.24 5.80
N CYS A 62 17.49 -12.70 5.28
CA CYS A 62 16.41 -13.49 4.70
C CYS A 62 16.86 -14.22 3.42
N LYS A 63 16.47 -15.48 3.33
CA LYS A 63 16.88 -16.41 2.26
C LYS A 63 15.77 -16.90 1.36
N LYS A 64 14.50 -16.68 1.72
CA LYS A 64 13.35 -17.20 0.98
C LYS A 64 12.14 -16.30 1.17
N ASP A 65 11.44 -16.02 0.08
CA ASP A 65 10.25 -15.14 0.01
C ASP A 65 10.39 -13.87 0.86
N CYS A 66 11.51 -13.18 0.65
CA CYS A 66 11.86 -12.03 1.45
C CYS A 66 10.97 -10.84 1.15
N THR A 67 10.59 -10.11 2.19
CA THR A 67 9.99 -8.80 2.02
C THR A 67 11.00 -7.84 1.39
N LEU A 68 10.65 -7.36 0.21
CA LEU A 68 11.36 -6.32 -0.52
C LEU A 68 10.77 -4.96 -0.19
N GLU A 69 11.58 -3.91 -0.30
CA GLU A 69 11.19 -2.52 -0.10
C GLU A 69 11.62 -1.68 -1.31
N ILE A 70 10.72 -0.84 -1.78
CA ILE A 70 11.03 0.27 -2.69
C ILE A 70 10.81 1.57 -1.91
N VAL A 71 11.87 2.35 -1.79
CA VAL A 71 11.84 3.71 -1.22
C VAL A 71 11.70 4.70 -2.37
N TYR A 72 10.67 5.55 -2.34
CA TYR A 72 10.35 6.55 -3.36
C TYR A 72 9.90 7.87 -2.71
N ASP A 73 9.82 8.95 -3.49
CA ASP A 73 9.26 10.27 -3.09
C ASP A 73 9.54 10.70 -1.63
N ASN A 74 10.77 11.14 -1.33
CA ASN A 74 11.15 11.66 -0.01
C ASN A 74 10.83 10.70 1.17
N ASN A 75 11.32 9.46 1.10
CA ASN A 75 11.17 8.41 2.13
C ASN A 75 9.77 7.78 2.26
N LYS A 76 8.90 7.89 1.25
CA LYS A 76 7.77 6.97 1.15
C LYS A 76 8.29 5.58 0.83
N THR A 77 7.65 4.56 1.37
CA THR A 77 8.03 3.18 1.10
C THR A 77 6.81 2.34 0.76
N ILE A 78 7.02 1.38 -0.13
CA ILE A 78 6.12 0.25 -0.32
C ILE A 78 6.95 -1.00 -0.08
N ARG A 79 6.39 -1.95 0.67
CA ARG A 79 7.01 -3.26 0.87
C ARG A 79 6.14 -4.33 0.27
N PHE A 80 6.74 -5.42 -0.16
CA PHE A 80 6.02 -6.49 -0.84
C PHE A 80 6.80 -7.80 -0.77
N ASN A 81 6.09 -8.91 -0.82
CA ASN A 81 6.64 -10.25 -1.07
C ASN A 81 5.82 -10.89 -2.21
N SER A 82 5.87 -12.22 -2.36
CA SER A 82 5.11 -12.90 -3.42
C SER A 82 3.58 -12.90 -3.22
N GLU A 83 3.09 -12.60 -2.02
CA GLU A 83 1.67 -12.74 -1.65
C GLU A 83 0.96 -11.39 -1.51
N GLU A 84 1.62 -10.42 -0.88
CA GLU A 84 1.00 -9.16 -0.46
C GLU A 84 1.90 -7.93 -0.64
N ILE A 85 1.27 -6.75 -0.61
CA ILE A 85 1.93 -5.47 -0.35
C ILE A 85 1.61 -4.97 1.05
N ILE A 86 2.59 -4.29 1.63
CA ILE A 86 2.45 -3.51 2.86
C ILE A 86 2.55 -2.03 2.45
N TYR A 87 1.42 -1.33 2.51
CA TYR A 87 1.29 0.08 2.15
C TYR A 87 1.03 0.93 3.38
N LYS A 88 1.71 2.08 3.49
CA LYS A 88 1.54 3.02 4.59
C LYS A 88 0.90 4.31 4.11
N HIS A 89 -0.23 4.69 4.71
CA HIS A 89 -0.91 5.94 4.39
C HIS A 89 -1.64 6.49 5.61
N GLY A 90 -1.52 7.80 5.86
CA GLY A 90 -2.19 8.46 6.98
C GLY A 90 -1.82 7.90 8.37
N GLY A 91 -0.62 7.33 8.52
CA GLY A 91 -0.17 6.68 9.76
C GLY A 91 -0.70 5.26 9.96
N GLN A 92 -1.55 4.75 9.05
CA GLN A 92 -2.03 3.37 9.06
C GLN A 92 -1.20 2.50 8.12
N THR A 93 -1.16 1.20 8.44
CA THR A 93 -0.52 0.17 7.59
C THR A 93 -1.61 -0.74 7.05
N TYR A 94 -1.57 -0.99 5.74
CA TYR A 94 -2.50 -1.85 5.03
C TYR A 94 -1.70 -3.01 4.44
N ASN A 95 -2.12 -4.24 4.75
CA ASN A 95 -1.62 -5.46 4.12
C ASN A 95 -2.65 -5.85 3.08
N ILE A 96 -2.24 -5.93 1.82
CA ILE A 96 -3.15 -6.06 0.68
C ILE A 96 -2.63 -7.17 -0.22
N ASP A 97 -3.45 -8.20 -0.41
CA ASP A 97 -3.19 -9.27 -1.36
C ASP A 97 -3.17 -8.71 -2.79
N PHE A 98 -2.35 -9.31 -3.66
CA PHE A 98 -2.40 -8.96 -5.07
C PHE A 98 -3.74 -9.34 -5.69
N THR A 99 -4.23 -8.52 -6.62
CA THR A 99 -5.51 -8.77 -7.32
C THR A 99 -5.39 -9.90 -8.33
N SER A 100 -4.17 -10.32 -8.66
CA SER A 100 -3.94 -11.48 -9.51
C SER A 100 -2.56 -12.09 -9.30
N ASP A 101 -2.55 -13.40 -9.16
CA ASP A 101 -1.38 -14.27 -9.07
C ASP A 101 -0.75 -14.52 -10.47
N LYS A 102 -1.40 -14.07 -11.56
CA LYS A 102 -1.15 -14.52 -12.94
C LYS A 102 0.14 -14.08 -13.61
N ASN A 103 1.02 -13.32 -12.96
CA ASN A 103 2.22 -12.80 -13.64
C ASN A 103 3.52 -12.97 -12.86
N ILE A 104 3.62 -13.92 -11.95
CA ILE A 104 4.93 -14.47 -11.56
C ILE A 104 5.20 -15.60 -12.55
N LEU A 105 6.25 -15.51 -13.38
CA LEU A 105 6.53 -16.57 -14.37
C LEU A 105 6.67 -17.94 -13.67
N ASP A 106 6.09 -18.97 -14.28
CA ASP A 106 6.23 -20.37 -13.84
C ASP A 106 7.72 -20.70 -13.60
N GLY A 107 8.06 -21.03 -12.36
CA GLY A 107 9.43 -21.35 -11.93
C GLY A 107 10.09 -20.32 -11.02
N CYS A 108 9.50 -19.13 -10.83
CA CYS A 108 9.94 -18.21 -9.79
C CYS A 108 9.37 -18.62 -8.43
N THR A 109 10.23 -19.12 -7.54
CA THR A 109 9.87 -19.36 -6.13
C THR A 109 10.09 -18.13 -5.25
N GLU A 110 10.84 -17.14 -5.73
CA GLU A 110 11.28 -15.97 -4.97
C GLU A 110 11.34 -14.75 -5.90
N LEU A 111 10.92 -13.57 -5.43
CA LEU A 111 10.84 -12.35 -6.24
C LEU A 111 12.21 -11.68 -6.50
N ASP A 112 13.20 -11.84 -5.63
CA ASP A 112 14.50 -11.16 -5.77
C ASP A 112 15.28 -11.67 -7.00
N ASP A 113 15.24 -12.98 -7.21
CA ASP A 113 15.89 -13.69 -8.30
C ASP A 113 14.96 -13.87 -9.51
N CYS A 114 13.68 -13.50 -9.39
CA CYS A 114 12.75 -13.63 -10.50
C CYS A 114 13.06 -12.61 -11.60
N GLY A 115 13.32 -13.12 -12.80
CA GLY A 115 13.63 -12.30 -13.98
C GLY A 115 12.48 -11.39 -14.40
N PHE A 116 11.24 -11.82 -14.18
CA PHE A 116 10.04 -11.09 -14.57
C PHE A 116 8.88 -11.35 -13.61
N TYR A 117 8.23 -10.27 -13.15
CA TYR A 117 6.96 -10.36 -12.44
C TYR A 117 6.09 -9.12 -12.69
N ILE A 118 4.77 -9.29 -12.57
CA ILE A 118 3.81 -8.18 -12.47
C ILE A 118 2.87 -8.46 -11.30
N LEU A 119 2.86 -7.56 -10.32
CA LEU A 119 2.13 -7.72 -9.08
C LEU A 119 1.11 -6.58 -8.94
N PRO A 120 -0.12 -6.75 -9.48
CA PRO A 120 -1.17 -5.74 -9.44
C PRO A 120 -1.86 -5.72 -8.08
N PHE A 121 -2.24 -4.53 -7.61
CA PHE A 121 -2.94 -4.36 -6.33
C PHE A 121 -4.04 -3.31 -6.44
N GLU A 122 -5.08 -3.45 -5.63
CA GLU A 122 -6.17 -2.49 -5.48
C GLU A 122 -6.79 -2.62 -4.09
N PHE A 123 -7.04 -1.50 -3.41
CA PHE A 123 -7.69 -1.47 -2.11
C PHE A 123 -8.29 -0.10 -1.82
N THR A 124 -9.22 -0.07 -0.87
CA THR A 124 -9.86 1.16 -0.41
C THR A 124 -9.36 1.53 0.98
N VAL A 125 -8.93 2.77 1.13
CA VAL A 125 -8.58 3.39 2.40
C VAL A 125 -9.74 4.24 2.89
N VAL A 126 -10.21 3.99 4.12
CA VAL A 126 -11.21 4.84 4.77
C VAL A 126 -10.50 5.91 5.60
N GLN A 127 -10.62 7.18 5.19
CA GLN A 127 -10.08 8.32 5.91
C GLN A 127 -11.15 8.90 6.82
N ALA A 128 -10.93 8.85 8.14
CA ALA A 128 -11.77 9.57 9.08
C ALA A 128 -11.50 11.07 8.97
N VAL A 129 -12.52 11.85 8.59
CA VAL A 129 -12.46 13.31 8.63
C VAL A 129 -13.20 13.76 9.89
N VAL A 130 -12.46 14.33 10.84
CA VAL A 130 -13.03 14.99 12.02
C VAL A 130 -13.09 16.49 11.71
N GLN A 131 -14.30 17.05 11.68
CA GLN A 131 -14.53 18.50 11.58
C GLN A 131 -14.74 19.12 12.97
#